data_AF-D7DC42-F1
#
_entry.id   AF-D7DC42-F1
#
_cell.length_a   1.000
_cell.length_b   1.000
_cell.length_c   1.000
_cell.angle_alpha   90.00
_cell.angle_beta   90.00
_cell.angle_gamma   90.00
#
_symmetry.space_group_name_H-M   'P 1'
#
loop_
_entity.id
_entity.type
_entity.pdbx_description
1 polymer ?
#
loop_
_entity_poly.entity_id
_entity_poly.type
_entity_poly.pdbx_seq_one_letter_code
_entity_poly.pdbx_strand_id
1 'polypeptide(L)'
;MYRRIVIVDGYNDEPAGLGVPPYIDVYPRLVAGAVWLANKDVDIIYWTIDEVRNNIGLFIDQARKSDLVVFIAGPEVPGKYIGGKPLSYKDAEKLSFLLKDTFKILVGPAARYGFGVGGGSVAVERKILYRIFDELVYGDPEIYFYNLVKYGVEKAEPWKLREDYELANKALIHGAKIIKQHPNHGWNLIVEIETFRGCPRWIVGGCSFCIEPRYGRPLMRKPEDIVKEVEQLYRFGARHFRIGRQPDILAYMGKGVGEREYPEPNVEALKKLFHGIRNVASGLRVLHIDNVNPGTIIHNPEKSIKALKTIVKYHTPGDVAALGIESFDEKVVRMNNLKVYPDEALVVIRIINEIGKHRGWNGLPHLLPGINLLYGLPGETKNTFRTNYEYLKKIYREGLLIRRINIRKVSVLENTPLWMHRKTVEQLLRKHRRLYNIYRVKIMNEIDRGMLQRIAPINSIIRYLYTEKHMGEYTIARQPASYPIIVKIPGKLPLKKIVDIRVRKIAAKSIIATIT
;
A
#
# COMPACT_ATOMS: atom_id res chain seq x y z
N MET A 1 14.69 -3.57 32.38
CA MET A 1 13.60 -4.39 31.80
C MET A 1 12.53 -3.43 31.31
N TYR A 2 12.17 -3.46 30.03
CA TYR A 2 11.17 -2.55 29.46
C TYR A 2 9.79 -2.82 30.07
N ARG A 3 9.10 -1.76 30.51
CA ARG A 3 7.76 -1.79 31.10
C ARG A 3 6.72 -1.14 30.18
N ARG A 4 7.08 -0.04 29.50
CA ARG A 4 6.19 0.70 28.60
C ARG A 4 6.91 1.13 27.34
N ILE A 5 6.30 0.84 26.20
CA ILE A 5 6.76 1.24 24.86
C ILE A 5 5.67 2.04 24.16
N VAL A 6 6.04 3.16 23.54
CA VAL A 6 5.13 3.93 22.68
C VAL A 6 5.45 3.65 21.21
N ILE A 7 4.44 3.31 20.42
CA ILE A 7 4.55 3.18 18.96
C ILE A 7 3.87 4.40 18.33
N VAL A 8 4.63 5.17 17.55
CA VAL A 8 4.13 6.22 16.67
C VAL A 8 4.05 5.68 15.26
N ASP A 9 2.84 5.36 14.82
CA ASP A 9 2.56 5.00 13.43
C ASP A 9 2.53 6.27 12.57
N GLY A 10 3.66 6.54 11.93
CA GLY A 10 3.84 7.62 10.98
C GLY A 10 3.17 7.38 9.63
N TYR A 11 2.46 6.27 9.48
CA TYR A 11 1.92 5.74 8.23
C TYR A 11 3.02 5.35 7.25
N ASN A 12 3.08 4.06 6.99
CA ASN A 12 3.88 3.53 5.90
C ASN A 12 3.15 3.71 4.55
N ASP A 13 3.86 3.99 3.47
CA ASP A 13 3.29 4.11 2.12
C ASP A 13 4.34 3.68 1.10
N GLU A 14 4.49 2.36 1.03
CA GLU A 14 5.39 1.65 0.12
C GLU A 14 4.68 1.32 -1.20
N PRO A 15 5.43 1.06 -2.29
CA PRO A 15 4.85 0.55 -3.53
C PRO A 15 3.97 -0.70 -3.34
N ALA A 16 4.28 -1.53 -2.35
CA ALA A 16 3.55 -2.77 -2.07
C ALA A 16 2.61 -2.70 -0.86
N GLY A 17 2.65 -1.66 -0.01
CA GLY A 17 1.94 -1.62 1.27
C GLY A 17 1.31 -0.27 1.58
N LEU A 18 0.11 -0.27 2.16
CA LEU A 18 -0.60 0.94 2.59
C LEU A 18 -0.74 0.96 4.12
N GLY A 19 -0.27 2.03 4.76
CA GLY A 19 -0.43 2.28 6.19
C GLY A 19 -1.13 3.60 6.51
N VAL A 20 -1.49 4.40 5.50
CA VAL A 20 -2.24 5.64 5.73
C VAL A 20 -3.71 5.32 6.01
N PRO A 21 -4.39 5.92 6.99
CA PRO A 21 -5.77 5.59 7.32
C PRO A 21 -6.72 5.57 6.10
N PRO A 22 -7.62 4.58 6.04
CA PRO A 22 -8.02 3.69 7.13
C PRO A 22 -7.21 2.39 7.23
N TYR A 23 -6.00 2.32 6.69
CA TYR A 23 -5.18 1.11 6.71
C TYR A 23 -4.31 1.02 7.95
N ILE A 24 -4.02 -0.21 8.39
CA ILE A 24 -2.91 -0.52 9.32
C ILE A 24 -1.97 -1.52 8.65
N ASP A 25 -0.69 -1.16 8.58
CA ASP A 25 0.38 -1.97 7.96
C ASP A 25 0.82 -3.11 8.92
N VAL A 26 1.78 -3.94 8.49
CA VAL A 26 2.39 -5.00 9.29
C VAL A 26 3.32 -4.47 10.37
N TYR A 27 3.98 -3.31 10.15
CA TYR A 27 5.03 -2.82 11.07
C TYR A 27 4.56 -2.64 12.53
N PRO A 28 3.44 -1.95 12.82
CA PRO A 28 2.97 -1.85 14.22
C PRO A 28 2.71 -3.21 14.84
N ARG A 29 2.24 -4.17 14.04
CA ARG A 29 1.88 -5.53 14.47
C ARG A 29 3.12 -6.38 14.68
N LEU A 30 4.14 -6.25 13.83
CA LEU A 30 5.44 -6.92 14.01
C LEU A 30 6.16 -6.41 15.25
N VAL A 31 6.21 -5.09 15.45
CA VAL A 31 6.85 -4.48 16.64
C VAL A 31 6.12 -4.92 17.92
N ALA A 32 4.81 -4.65 18.01
CA ALA A 32 4.03 -4.98 19.20
C ALA A 32 4.03 -6.50 19.49
N GLY A 33 3.90 -7.30 18.43
CA GLY A 33 3.92 -8.74 18.51
C GLY A 33 5.25 -9.32 19.00
N ALA A 34 6.37 -8.81 18.49
CA ALA A 34 7.69 -9.26 18.93
C ALA A 34 7.96 -8.89 20.40
N VAL A 35 7.57 -7.69 20.82
CA VAL A 35 7.63 -7.27 22.22
C VAL A 35 6.80 -8.20 23.10
N TRP A 36 5.53 -8.43 22.77
CA TRP A 36 4.65 -9.30 23.58
C TRP A 36 5.03 -10.78 23.53
N LEU A 37 5.67 -11.23 22.46
CA LEU A 37 6.21 -12.59 22.38
C LEU A 37 7.43 -12.76 23.30
N ALA A 38 8.24 -11.72 23.48
CA ALA A 38 9.37 -11.73 24.41
C ALA A 38 8.92 -11.51 25.86
N ASN A 39 8.00 -10.57 26.10
CA ASN A 39 7.41 -10.28 27.40
C ASN A 39 5.98 -9.75 27.24
N LYS A 40 4.99 -10.57 27.64
CA LYS A 40 3.56 -10.26 27.54
C LYS A 40 3.08 -9.11 28.43
N ASP A 41 3.86 -8.76 29.46
CA ASP A 41 3.48 -7.77 30.47
C ASP A 41 3.90 -6.34 30.11
N VAL A 42 4.61 -6.16 28.98
CA VAL A 42 4.97 -4.83 28.46
C VAL A 42 3.72 -4.09 28.01
N ASP A 43 3.51 -2.91 28.56
CA ASP A 43 2.47 -1.98 28.15
C ASP A 43 2.87 -1.31 26.82
N ILE A 44 2.03 -1.44 25.79
CA ILE A 44 2.28 -0.83 24.48
C ILE A 44 1.17 0.16 24.18
N ILE A 45 1.56 1.43 24.03
CA ILE A 45 0.66 2.51 23.65
C ILE A 45 0.87 2.82 22.18
N TYR A 46 -0.19 2.72 21.39
CA TYR A 46 -0.18 3.02 19.96
C TYR A 46 -0.78 4.40 19.70
N TRP A 47 -0.04 5.21 18.95
CA TRP A 47 -0.47 6.51 18.47
C TRP A 47 -0.32 6.57 16.96
N THR A 48 -1.35 7.02 16.25
CA THR A 48 -1.14 7.48 14.88
C THR A 48 -0.53 8.89 14.86
N ILE A 49 0.23 9.24 13.84
CA ILE A 49 0.82 10.59 13.74
C ILE A 49 -0.24 11.70 13.71
N ASP A 50 -1.43 11.46 13.17
CA ASP A 50 -2.51 12.46 13.22
C ASP A 50 -3.07 12.63 14.64
N GLU A 51 -3.15 11.56 15.45
CA GLU A 51 -3.50 11.68 16.87
C GLU A 51 -2.42 12.43 17.65
N VAL A 52 -1.14 12.20 17.36
CA VAL A 52 -0.02 12.95 17.95
C VAL A 52 -0.12 14.43 17.60
N ARG A 53 -0.40 14.78 16.34
CA ARG A 53 -0.57 16.18 15.90
C ARG A 53 -1.75 16.85 16.60
N ASN A 54 -2.85 16.12 16.80
CA ASN A 54 -4.06 16.65 17.43
C ASN A 54 -3.95 16.74 18.96
N ASN A 55 -3.13 15.90 19.61
CA ASN A 55 -3.04 15.79 21.07
C ASN A 55 -1.59 15.78 21.57
N ILE A 56 -0.79 16.73 21.07
CA ILE A 56 0.67 16.74 21.29
C ILE A 56 1.07 16.72 22.77
N GLY A 57 0.34 17.42 23.64
CA GLY A 57 0.63 17.48 25.08
C GLY A 57 0.47 16.12 25.77
N LEU A 58 -0.65 15.43 25.50
CA LEU A 58 -0.92 14.10 26.05
C LEU A 58 0.09 13.08 25.51
N PHE A 59 0.40 13.14 24.21
CA PHE A 59 1.42 12.28 23.62
C PHE A 59 2.78 12.47 24.30
N ILE A 60 3.25 13.71 24.49
CA ILE A 60 4.55 13.98 25.14
C ILE A 60 4.59 13.45 26.56
N ASP A 61 3.52 13.64 27.34
CA ASP A 61 3.42 13.13 28.71
C ASP A 61 3.58 11.60 28.76
N GLN A 62 2.89 10.88 27.88
CA GLN A 62 2.97 9.42 27.79
C GLN A 62 4.33 8.94 27.27
N ALA A 63 4.86 9.61 26.24
CA ALA A 63 6.15 9.28 25.64
C ALA A 63 7.31 9.46 26.64
N ARG A 64 7.32 10.55 27.42
CA ARG A 64 8.35 10.78 28.45
C ARG A 64 8.29 9.79 29.62
N LYS A 65 7.13 9.17 29.86
CA LYS A 65 6.93 8.12 30.86
C LYS A 65 7.14 6.70 30.31
N SER A 66 7.60 6.59 29.06
CA SER A 66 7.90 5.31 28.42
C SER A 66 9.40 5.05 28.41
N ASP A 67 9.80 3.79 28.31
CA ASP A 67 11.21 3.41 28.22
C ASP A 67 11.80 3.77 26.85
N LEU A 68 10.98 3.69 25.78
CA LEU A 68 11.36 4.10 24.43
C LEU A 68 10.13 4.41 23.57
N VAL A 69 10.37 5.19 22.51
CA VAL A 69 9.39 5.53 21.47
C VAL A 69 9.86 4.98 20.11
N VAL A 70 9.02 4.15 19.51
CA VAL A 70 9.23 3.58 18.17
C VAL A 70 8.48 4.40 17.13
N PHE A 71 9.19 5.01 16.20
CA PHE A 71 8.63 5.67 15.03
C PHE A 71 8.62 4.73 13.85
N ILE A 72 7.44 4.53 13.25
CA ILE A 72 7.30 3.79 11.99
C ILE A 72 7.13 4.80 10.87
N ALA A 73 8.04 4.79 9.89
CA ALA A 73 7.92 5.68 8.73
C ALA A 73 8.43 5.04 7.43
N GLY A 74 7.82 5.44 6.32
CA GLY A 74 8.21 5.04 4.98
C GLY A 74 7.32 5.61 3.88
N PRO A 75 7.09 6.94 3.80
CA PRO A 75 6.31 7.51 2.70
C PRO A 75 7.14 7.58 1.41
N GLU A 76 7.38 6.42 0.79
CA GLU A 76 8.14 6.31 -0.45
C GLU A 76 7.33 6.76 -1.66
N VAL A 77 6.00 6.59 -1.60
CA VAL A 77 5.08 6.88 -2.71
C VAL A 77 4.00 7.94 -2.35
N PRO A 78 4.39 9.10 -1.82
CA PRO A 78 3.48 9.98 -1.10
C PRO A 78 2.35 10.51 -2.00
N GLY A 79 1.12 10.25 -1.56
CA GLY A 79 -0.12 10.76 -2.15
C GLY A 79 -0.79 11.87 -1.31
N LYS A 80 -1.88 12.42 -1.84
CA LYS A 80 -2.84 13.19 -1.04
C LYS A 80 -3.92 12.24 -0.52
N TYR A 81 -3.88 11.96 0.77
CA TYR A 81 -4.80 11.05 1.43
C TYR A 81 -5.91 11.82 2.13
N ILE A 82 -7.12 11.25 2.15
CA ILE A 82 -8.27 11.82 2.86
C ILE A 82 -8.22 11.44 4.34
N GLY A 83 -7.79 10.21 4.63
CA GLY A 83 -7.86 9.63 5.97
C GLY A 83 -6.77 10.10 6.93
N GLY A 84 -5.62 10.55 6.41
CA GLY A 84 -4.54 11.05 7.25
C GLY A 84 -3.38 11.63 6.46
N LYS A 85 -2.36 12.15 7.14
CA LYS A 85 -1.14 12.66 6.48
C LYS A 85 0.09 11.91 7.03
N PRO A 86 0.90 11.24 6.19
CA PRO A 86 2.12 10.58 6.66
C PRO A 86 3.04 11.52 7.47
N LEU A 87 3.85 10.92 8.34
CA LEU A 87 4.91 11.59 9.09
C LEU A 87 5.88 12.21 8.09
N SER A 88 6.05 13.54 8.17
CA SER A 88 7.07 14.23 7.40
C SER A 88 8.38 14.32 8.18
N TYR A 89 9.49 14.51 7.47
CA TYR A 89 10.78 14.73 8.11
C TYR A 89 10.75 15.91 9.11
N LYS A 90 10.02 16.99 8.79
CA LYS A 90 9.81 18.11 9.73
C LYS A 90 9.03 17.74 10.98
N ASP A 91 8.06 16.84 10.87
CA ASP A 91 7.36 16.31 12.05
C ASP A 91 8.34 15.50 12.90
N ALA A 92 9.15 14.65 12.28
CA ALA A 92 10.15 13.84 12.97
C ALA A 92 11.20 14.72 13.69
N GLU A 93 11.73 15.76 13.04
CA GLU A 93 12.65 16.73 13.67
C GLU A 93 12.01 17.47 14.86
N LYS A 94 10.75 17.88 14.72
CA LYS A 94 10.05 18.56 15.81
C LYS A 94 9.83 17.62 17.00
N LEU A 95 9.41 16.39 16.73
CA LEU A 95 9.14 15.39 17.77
C LEU A 95 10.43 14.93 18.45
N SER A 96 11.53 14.78 17.71
CA SER A 96 12.82 14.42 18.30
C SER A 96 13.30 15.47 19.31
N PHE A 97 13.12 16.76 19.00
CA PHE A 97 13.44 17.84 19.94
C PHE A 97 12.58 17.80 21.21
N LEU A 98 11.27 17.55 21.08
CA LEU A 98 10.34 17.50 22.22
C LEU A 98 10.57 16.27 23.12
N LEU A 99 11.15 15.21 22.55
CA LEU A 99 11.47 13.93 23.18
C LEU A 99 12.99 13.73 23.37
N LYS A 100 13.74 14.82 23.58
CA LYS A 100 15.21 14.78 23.71
C LYS A 100 15.72 13.81 24.79
N ASP A 101 14.96 13.62 25.85
CA ASP A 101 15.33 12.78 27.01
C ASP A 101 14.73 11.36 26.92
N THR A 102 14.10 11.00 25.80
CA THR A 102 13.47 9.69 25.57
C THR A 102 14.19 8.97 24.44
N PHE A 103 14.46 7.67 24.58
CA PHE A 103 15.12 6.88 23.54
C PHE A 103 14.17 6.66 22.35
N LYS A 104 14.63 6.99 21.14
CA LYS A 104 13.83 7.05 19.91
C LYS A 104 14.40 6.10 18.86
N ILE A 105 13.56 5.18 18.40
CA ILE A 105 13.94 4.19 17.39
C ILE A 105 13.14 4.44 16.12
N LEU A 106 13.79 4.54 14.96
CA LEU A 106 13.10 4.57 13.67
C LEU A 106 13.08 3.18 13.05
N VAL A 107 11.91 2.78 12.55
CA VAL A 107 11.69 1.50 11.88
C VAL A 107 10.95 1.71 10.56
N GLY A 108 10.96 0.68 9.72
CA GLY A 108 10.30 0.69 8.43
C GLY A 108 11.20 1.20 7.30
N PRO A 109 10.63 1.42 6.12
CA PRO A 109 11.40 1.72 4.90
C PRO A 109 12.24 3.00 5.03
N ALA A 110 11.78 3.99 5.80
CA ALA A 110 12.55 5.20 6.02
C ALA A 110 13.89 4.92 6.74
N ALA A 111 13.93 3.93 7.64
CA ALA A 111 15.16 3.51 8.29
C ALA A 111 16.12 2.82 7.31
N ARG A 112 15.59 2.09 6.31
CA ARG A 112 16.38 1.27 5.37
C ARG A 112 16.82 1.99 4.09
N TYR A 113 15.92 2.76 3.48
CA TYR A 113 16.10 3.38 2.15
C TYR A 113 16.16 4.91 2.19
N GLY A 114 16.09 5.50 3.38
CA GLY A 114 16.07 6.94 3.61
C GLY A 114 14.65 7.50 3.72
N PHE A 115 14.52 8.70 4.29
CA PHE A 115 13.23 9.30 4.58
C PHE A 115 12.67 10.03 3.36
N GLY A 116 11.61 9.48 2.76
CA GLY A 116 10.94 10.09 1.62
C GLY A 116 10.32 11.45 1.96
N VAL A 117 10.56 12.47 1.12
CA VAL A 117 10.00 13.83 1.30
C VAL A 117 8.95 14.20 0.25
N GLY A 118 8.61 13.28 -0.67
CA GLY A 118 7.73 13.58 -1.79
C GLY A 118 8.02 12.75 -3.05
N GLY A 119 7.02 12.60 -3.91
CA GLY A 119 7.24 12.14 -5.27
C GLY A 119 8.01 13.21 -6.05
N GLY A 120 9.08 12.82 -6.73
CA GLY A 120 9.98 13.72 -7.45
C GLY A 120 10.99 14.44 -6.56
N SER A 121 11.41 13.80 -5.46
CA SER A 121 12.52 14.23 -4.61
C SER A 121 13.46 13.06 -4.33
N VAL A 122 14.67 13.40 -3.89
CA VAL A 122 15.64 12.46 -3.32
C VAL A 122 15.32 12.29 -1.84
N ALA A 123 15.34 11.05 -1.34
CA ALA A 123 15.12 10.77 0.07
C ALA A 123 16.22 11.39 0.95
N VAL A 124 15.88 11.75 2.19
CA VAL A 124 16.86 12.17 3.20
C VAL A 124 17.70 10.96 3.59
N GLU A 125 19.01 11.13 3.54
CA GLU A 125 19.95 10.04 3.77
C GLU A 125 19.92 9.52 5.21
N ARG A 126 20.18 8.22 5.39
CA ARG A 126 20.21 7.58 6.72
C ARG A 126 21.17 8.24 7.69
N LYS A 127 22.32 8.73 7.21
CA LYS A 127 23.32 9.44 8.03
C LYS A 127 22.75 10.70 8.70
N ILE A 128 21.77 11.34 8.07
CA ILE A 128 21.10 12.53 8.62
C ILE A 128 20.07 12.09 9.68
N LEU A 129 19.42 10.94 9.50
CA LEU A 129 18.41 10.43 10.43
C LEU A 129 18.98 10.06 11.81
N TYR A 130 20.25 9.65 11.90
CA TYR A 130 20.93 9.46 13.19
C TYR A 130 21.06 10.75 14.02
N ARG A 131 20.79 11.93 13.45
CA ARG A 131 20.76 13.19 14.22
C ARG A 131 19.46 13.37 15.01
N ILE A 132 18.43 12.60 14.70
CA ILE A 132 17.07 12.75 15.29
C ILE A 132 16.55 11.47 15.95
N PHE A 133 17.13 10.31 15.62
CA PHE A 133 16.83 9.02 16.23
C PHE A 133 18.09 8.44 16.86
N ASP A 134 17.91 7.80 18.01
CA ASP A 134 18.99 7.18 18.77
C ASP A 134 19.39 5.82 18.16
N GLU A 135 18.45 5.15 17.46
CA GLU A 135 18.69 3.91 16.73
C GLU A 135 17.86 3.83 15.44
N LEU A 136 18.42 3.25 14.37
CA LEU A 136 17.74 3.02 13.11
C LEU A 136 17.67 1.51 12.84
N VAL A 137 16.47 0.92 12.90
CA VAL A 137 16.27 -0.50 12.56
C VAL A 137 16.05 -0.63 11.05
N TYR A 138 17.15 -0.74 10.30
CA TYR A 138 17.13 -0.93 8.85
C TYR A 138 17.03 -2.40 8.41
N GLY A 139 17.04 -3.31 9.38
CA GLY A 139 16.74 -4.73 9.24
C GLY A 139 15.25 -5.02 9.45
N ASP A 140 14.96 -6.18 10.05
CA ASP A 140 13.62 -6.67 10.34
C ASP A 140 13.19 -6.37 11.78
N PRO A 141 12.05 -5.66 11.97
CA PRO A 141 11.67 -5.14 13.27
C PRO A 141 11.40 -6.25 14.29
N GLU A 142 10.76 -7.35 13.89
CA GLU A 142 10.43 -8.42 14.83
C GLU A 142 11.68 -9.09 15.42
N ILE A 143 12.77 -9.17 14.66
CA ILE A 143 14.04 -9.73 15.14
C ILE A 143 14.64 -8.77 16.16
N TYR A 144 14.73 -7.49 15.79
CA TYR A 144 15.30 -6.46 16.65
C TYR A 144 14.55 -6.35 17.98
N PHE A 145 13.21 -6.16 17.95
CA PHE A 145 12.44 -5.97 19.17
C PHE A 145 12.32 -7.23 20.04
N TYR A 146 12.26 -8.41 19.43
CA TYR A 146 12.30 -9.66 20.20
C TYR A 146 13.61 -9.77 20.97
N ASN A 147 14.75 -9.55 20.30
CA ASN A 147 16.06 -9.63 20.95
C ASN A 147 16.28 -8.50 21.96
N LEU A 148 15.84 -7.27 21.65
CA LEU A 148 15.94 -6.12 22.53
C LEU A 148 15.25 -6.40 23.87
N VAL A 149 14.02 -6.91 23.84
CA VAL A 149 13.24 -7.16 25.04
C VAL A 149 13.71 -8.41 25.78
N LYS A 150 14.09 -9.46 25.05
CA LYS A 150 14.44 -10.77 25.64
C LYS A 150 15.88 -10.85 26.14
N TYR A 151 16.81 -10.26 25.40
CA TYR A 151 18.26 -10.43 25.60
C TYR A 151 19.02 -9.11 25.81
N GLY A 152 18.35 -7.96 25.62
CA GLY A 152 18.96 -6.64 25.80
C GLY A 152 19.58 -6.06 24.52
N VAL A 153 20.04 -4.81 24.62
CA VAL A 153 20.54 -3.99 23.50
C VAL A 153 21.72 -4.66 22.78
N GLU A 154 22.62 -5.32 23.53
CA GLU A 154 23.82 -5.97 22.96
C GLU A 154 23.51 -7.09 21.96
N LYS A 155 22.31 -7.66 22.01
CA LYS A 155 21.85 -8.72 21.09
C LYS A 155 20.80 -8.21 20.08
N ALA A 156 20.41 -6.95 20.18
CA ALA A 156 19.45 -6.32 19.30
C ALA A 156 20.17 -5.74 18.08
N GLU A 157 20.38 -6.57 17.06
CA GLU A 157 21.08 -6.19 15.83
C GLU A 157 20.15 -5.41 14.89
N PRO A 158 20.29 -4.08 14.71
CA PRO A 158 19.36 -3.26 13.92
C PRO A 158 19.39 -3.55 12.42
N TRP A 159 20.40 -4.27 11.92
CA TRP A 159 20.60 -4.60 10.51
C TRP A 159 20.08 -5.98 10.09
N LYS A 160 19.73 -6.83 11.05
CA LYS A 160 19.47 -8.24 10.78
C LYS A 160 18.20 -8.43 9.96
N LEU A 161 18.29 -9.24 8.91
CA LEU A 161 17.16 -9.62 8.08
C LEU A 161 16.69 -11.02 8.44
N ARG A 162 15.39 -11.25 8.29
CA ARG A 162 14.81 -12.58 8.45
C ARG A 162 15.23 -13.46 7.29
N GLU A 163 15.54 -14.72 7.62
CA GLU A 163 15.81 -15.78 6.63
C GLU A 163 14.54 -16.58 6.30
N ASP A 164 13.58 -16.57 7.24
CA ASP A 164 12.26 -17.20 7.12
C ASP A 164 11.16 -16.31 7.78
N TYR A 165 9.95 -16.85 7.90
CA TYR A 165 8.83 -16.17 8.55
C TYR A 165 8.45 -16.75 9.91
N GLU A 166 9.23 -17.63 10.52
CA GLU A 166 8.82 -18.30 11.76
C GLU A 166 8.57 -17.31 12.90
N LEU A 167 9.55 -16.43 13.17
CA LEU A 167 9.41 -15.39 14.19
C LEU A 167 8.35 -14.36 13.78
N ALA A 168 8.36 -13.94 12.51
CA ALA A 168 7.43 -12.96 11.99
C ALA A 168 5.96 -13.42 12.05
N ASN A 169 5.67 -14.68 11.75
CA ASN A 169 4.34 -15.27 11.85
C ASN A 169 3.85 -15.25 13.30
N LYS A 170 4.70 -15.63 14.26
CA LYS A 170 4.38 -15.54 15.69
C LYS A 170 4.13 -14.09 16.10
N ALA A 171 5.02 -13.17 15.71
CA ALA A 171 4.86 -11.75 15.99
C ALA A 171 3.54 -11.20 15.41
N LEU A 172 3.20 -11.47 14.14
CA LEU A 172 1.96 -10.99 13.52
C LEU A 172 0.70 -11.49 14.23
N ILE A 173 0.70 -12.73 14.70
CA ILE A 173 -0.40 -13.34 15.48
C ILE A 173 -0.53 -12.62 16.84
N HIS A 174 0.55 -12.50 17.61
CA HIS A 174 0.52 -11.82 18.92
C HIS A 174 0.22 -10.32 18.79
N GLY A 175 0.76 -9.69 17.75
CA GLY A 175 0.58 -8.28 17.44
C GLY A 175 -0.80 -7.94 16.90
N ALA A 176 -1.62 -8.93 16.53
CA ALA A 176 -2.99 -8.70 16.04
C ALA A 176 -3.84 -7.87 17.02
N LYS A 177 -3.58 -7.95 18.33
CA LYS A 177 -4.26 -7.18 19.37
C LYS A 177 -4.08 -5.66 19.22
N ILE A 178 -2.98 -5.18 18.62
CA ILE A 178 -2.68 -3.75 18.52
C ILE A 178 -3.72 -2.98 17.71
N ILE A 179 -4.43 -3.65 16.80
CA ILE A 179 -5.46 -3.02 15.97
C ILE A 179 -6.57 -2.37 16.82
N LYS A 180 -6.79 -2.84 18.05
CA LYS A 180 -7.81 -2.30 18.96
C LYS A 180 -7.54 -0.86 19.39
N GLN A 181 -6.30 -0.41 19.26
CA GLN A 181 -5.89 0.97 19.57
C GLN A 181 -5.95 1.89 18.34
N HIS A 182 -6.20 1.35 17.14
CA HIS A 182 -6.24 2.16 15.92
C HIS A 182 -7.53 3.00 15.85
N PRO A 183 -7.50 4.29 15.47
CA PRO A 183 -8.67 5.18 15.44
C PRO A 183 -9.79 4.72 14.48
N ASN A 184 -9.42 3.94 13.47
CA ASN A 184 -10.36 3.32 12.52
C ASN A 184 -10.98 1.97 12.99
N HIS A 185 -10.55 1.44 14.15
CA HIS A 185 -11.04 0.16 14.68
C HIS A 185 -12.54 0.21 14.99
N GLY A 186 -13.24 -0.89 14.71
CA GLY A 186 -14.69 -1.00 14.91
C GLY A 186 -15.55 -0.37 13.81
N TRP A 187 -14.95 0.30 12.82
CA TRP A 187 -15.67 0.81 11.65
C TRP A 187 -14.89 0.52 10.36
N ASN A 188 -14.18 1.48 9.75
CA ASN A 188 -13.64 1.32 8.40
C ASN A 188 -12.18 0.81 8.32
N LEU A 189 -11.56 0.37 9.43
CA LEU A 189 -10.17 -0.14 9.42
C LEU A 189 -9.98 -1.30 8.43
N ILE A 190 -8.92 -1.20 7.62
CA ILE A 190 -8.44 -2.23 6.69
C ILE A 190 -7.08 -2.72 7.18
N VAL A 191 -6.93 -4.03 7.35
CA VAL A 191 -5.66 -4.63 7.75
C VAL A 191 -4.91 -5.14 6.53
N GLU A 192 -3.68 -4.67 6.33
CA GLU A 192 -2.76 -5.19 5.32
C GLU A 192 -2.21 -6.55 5.75
N ILE A 193 -2.27 -7.53 4.86
CA ILE A 193 -1.80 -8.90 5.08
C ILE A 193 -0.67 -9.19 4.11
N GLU A 194 0.55 -9.29 4.63
CA GLU A 194 1.75 -9.61 3.84
C GLU A 194 1.74 -11.08 3.42
N THR A 195 1.82 -11.38 2.12
CA THR A 195 1.95 -12.79 1.67
C THR A 195 3.39 -13.22 1.50
N PHE A 196 4.22 -12.33 0.96
CA PHE A 196 5.65 -12.54 0.77
C PHE A 196 6.36 -11.21 0.62
N ARG A 197 7.69 -11.24 0.77
CA ARG A 197 8.57 -10.09 0.59
C ARG A 197 9.62 -10.39 -0.46
N GLY A 198 10.14 -9.36 -1.11
CA GLY A 198 11.06 -9.49 -2.22
C GLY A 198 10.31 -9.55 -3.55
N CYS A 199 11.06 -9.57 -4.65
CA CYS A 199 10.47 -9.62 -5.99
C CYS A 199 11.10 -10.77 -6.81
N PRO A 200 10.32 -11.60 -7.53
CA PRO A 200 10.88 -12.61 -8.43
C PRO A 200 11.86 -12.03 -9.45
N ARG A 201 11.64 -10.77 -9.87
CA ARG A 201 12.54 -10.01 -10.76
C ARG A 201 13.87 -9.61 -10.11
N TRP A 202 14.19 -10.05 -8.89
CA TRP A 202 15.49 -9.80 -8.26
C TRP A 202 16.66 -10.35 -9.08
N ILE A 203 16.45 -11.47 -9.79
CA ILE A 203 17.44 -12.10 -10.67
C ILE A 203 17.85 -11.20 -11.85
N VAL A 204 16.98 -10.28 -12.27
CA VAL A 204 17.25 -9.28 -13.31
C VAL A 204 17.48 -7.88 -12.73
N GLY A 205 17.68 -7.77 -11.41
CA GLY A 205 17.82 -6.50 -10.68
C GLY A 205 16.49 -5.76 -10.41
N GLY A 206 15.43 -6.10 -11.13
CA GLY A 206 14.10 -5.49 -11.06
C GLY A 206 14.01 -4.12 -11.74
N CYS A 207 12.88 -3.43 -11.55
CA CYS A 207 12.69 -2.08 -12.10
C CYS A 207 13.68 -1.10 -11.47
N SER A 208 14.16 -0.13 -12.26
CA SER A 208 15.25 0.78 -11.86
C SER A 208 15.02 1.54 -10.55
N PHE A 209 13.76 1.81 -10.19
CA PHE A 209 13.36 2.58 -9.02
C PHE A 209 12.86 1.74 -7.84
N CYS A 210 12.70 0.41 -8.01
CA CYS A 210 11.94 -0.41 -7.08
C CYS A 210 12.78 -0.88 -5.89
N ILE A 211 12.22 -0.79 -4.68
CA ILE A 211 12.84 -1.30 -3.46
C ILE A 211 12.61 -2.80 -3.23
N GLU A 212 11.56 -3.38 -3.81
CA GLU A 212 11.17 -4.78 -3.57
C GLU A 212 12.31 -5.79 -3.83
N PRO A 213 13.06 -5.72 -4.96
CA PRO A 213 14.20 -6.60 -5.19
C PRO A 213 15.34 -6.43 -4.18
N ARG A 214 15.40 -5.30 -3.47
CA ARG A 214 16.46 -4.95 -2.52
C ARG A 214 16.25 -5.59 -1.14
N TYR A 215 15.12 -6.24 -0.92
CA TYR A 215 14.92 -7.14 0.22
C TYR A 215 15.61 -8.49 0.06
N GLY A 216 16.11 -8.81 -1.15
CA GLY A 216 16.81 -10.06 -1.46
C GLY A 216 15.93 -11.07 -2.21
N ARG A 217 16.33 -12.35 -2.18
CA ARG A 217 15.55 -13.45 -2.75
C ARG A 217 14.14 -13.48 -2.12
N PRO A 218 13.06 -13.68 -2.89
CA PRO A 218 11.72 -13.69 -2.34
C PRO A 218 11.53 -14.73 -1.23
N LEU A 219 10.98 -14.28 -0.10
CA LEU A 219 10.62 -15.12 1.04
C LEU A 219 9.10 -15.09 1.20
N MET A 220 8.47 -16.27 1.27
CA MET A 220 7.01 -16.41 1.26
C MET A 220 6.47 -17.05 2.53
N ARG A 221 5.30 -16.59 2.96
CA ARG A 221 4.57 -17.17 4.09
C ARG A 221 3.66 -18.30 3.62
N LYS A 222 3.56 -19.38 4.40
CA LYS A 222 2.63 -20.48 4.11
C LYS A 222 1.17 -19.99 4.22
N PRO A 223 0.24 -20.48 3.37
CA PRO A 223 -1.16 -20.10 3.44
C PRO A 223 -1.75 -20.28 4.86
N GLU A 224 -1.38 -21.35 5.54
CA GLU A 224 -1.88 -21.71 6.87
C GLU A 224 -1.50 -20.66 7.92
N ASP A 225 -0.30 -20.10 7.85
CA ASP A 225 0.18 -19.08 8.79
C ASP A 225 -0.51 -17.73 8.56
N ILE A 226 -0.78 -17.39 7.29
CA ILE A 226 -1.54 -16.18 6.94
C ILE A 226 -2.99 -16.32 7.42
N VAL A 227 -3.61 -17.49 7.23
CA VAL A 227 -4.98 -17.75 7.69
C VAL A 227 -5.08 -17.65 9.22
N LYS A 228 -4.10 -18.16 9.97
CA LYS A 228 -4.06 -18.00 11.44
C LYS A 228 -3.97 -16.54 11.89
N GLU A 229 -3.16 -15.73 11.21
CA GLU A 229 -3.10 -14.29 11.48
C GLU A 229 -4.45 -13.62 11.23
N VAL A 230 -5.09 -13.91 10.10
CA VAL A 230 -6.41 -13.36 9.75
C VAL A 230 -7.48 -13.79 10.76
N GLU A 231 -7.43 -15.04 11.23
CA GLU A 231 -8.32 -15.52 12.30
C GLU A 231 -8.15 -14.69 13.58
N GLN A 232 -6.92 -14.45 14.04
CA GLN A 232 -6.69 -13.63 15.24
C GLN A 232 -7.15 -12.19 15.05
N LEU A 233 -6.83 -11.58 13.91
CA LEU A 233 -7.31 -10.23 13.58
C LEU A 233 -8.84 -10.15 13.56
N TYR A 234 -9.50 -11.17 13.00
CA TYR A 234 -10.96 -11.26 12.96
C TYR A 234 -11.56 -11.36 14.37
N ARG A 235 -10.96 -12.16 15.27
CA ARG A 235 -11.32 -12.26 16.69
C ARG A 235 -11.17 -10.92 17.42
N PHE A 236 -10.16 -10.12 17.06
CA PHE A 236 -9.99 -8.75 17.57
C PHE A 236 -10.87 -7.70 16.87
N GLY A 237 -11.79 -8.12 15.99
CA GLY A 237 -12.81 -7.26 15.40
C GLY A 237 -12.47 -6.70 14.01
N ALA A 238 -11.37 -7.12 13.37
CA ALA A 238 -11.11 -6.74 11.98
C ALA A 238 -12.17 -7.31 11.05
N ARG A 239 -12.62 -6.52 10.07
CA ARG A 239 -13.64 -6.91 9.08
C ARG A 239 -13.23 -6.62 7.64
N HIS A 240 -12.15 -5.88 7.42
CA HIS A 240 -11.67 -5.52 6.08
C HIS A 240 -10.20 -5.92 5.99
N PHE A 241 -9.88 -6.71 4.96
CA PHE A 241 -8.55 -7.24 4.72
C PHE A 241 -8.09 -6.91 3.32
N ARG A 242 -6.81 -6.61 3.19
CA ARG A 242 -6.14 -6.44 1.89
C ARG A 242 -4.92 -7.35 1.83
N ILE A 243 -4.91 -8.24 0.85
CA ILE A 243 -3.80 -9.15 0.59
C ILE A 243 -2.77 -8.38 -0.24
N GLY A 244 -1.82 -7.78 0.47
CA GLY A 244 -0.86 -6.80 -0.04
C GLY A 244 0.54 -7.05 0.50
N ARG A 245 1.41 -6.04 0.40
CA ARG A 245 2.85 -6.11 0.76
C ARG A 245 3.70 -7.01 -0.13
N GLN A 246 3.17 -7.43 -1.27
CA GLN A 246 3.93 -8.11 -2.31
C GLN A 246 3.92 -7.33 -3.64
N PRO A 247 4.96 -7.46 -4.48
CA PRO A 247 4.98 -6.86 -5.81
C PRO A 247 4.08 -7.57 -6.83
N ASP A 248 3.65 -8.79 -6.55
CA ASP A 248 2.80 -9.57 -7.46
C ASP A 248 2.08 -10.72 -6.72
N ILE A 249 0.76 -10.60 -6.51
CA ILE A 249 -0.01 -11.70 -5.90
C ILE A 249 -0.01 -12.97 -6.75
N LEU A 250 0.14 -12.88 -8.07
CA LEU A 250 0.15 -14.05 -8.94
C LEU A 250 1.43 -14.89 -8.80
N ALA A 251 2.51 -14.29 -8.31
CA ALA A 251 3.75 -14.99 -8.01
C ALA A 251 3.71 -15.73 -6.65
N TYR A 252 2.70 -15.52 -5.82
CA TYR A 252 2.60 -16.14 -4.51
C TYR A 252 2.60 -17.68 -4.62
N MET A 253 3.58 -18.32 -3.98
CA MET A 253 3.85 -19.76 -4.03
C MET A 253 4.00 -20.32 -5.46
N GLY A 254 4.33 -19.46 -6.43
CA GLY A 254 4.48 -19.80 -7.84
C GLY A 254 5.65 -20.76 -8.11
N LYS A 255 5.59 -21.48 -9.23
CA LYS A 255 6.67 -22.38 -9.65
C LYS A 255 7.82 -21.56 -10.27
N GLY A 256 9.03 -21.77 -9.76
CA GLY A 256 10.24 -21.05 -10.21
C GLY A 256 10.42 -19.67 -9.57
N VAL A 257 9.78 -19.38 -8.43
CA VAL A 257 10.01 -18.10 -7.75
C VAL A 257 11.45 -18.01 -7.26
N GLY A 258 12.10 -16.89 -7.59
CA GLY A 258 13.49 -16.64 -7.27
C GLY A 258 14.47 -17.24 -8.29
N GLU A 259 13.96 -17.98 -9.27
CA GLU A 259 14.72 -18.60 -10.37
C GLU A 259 14.30 -18.05 -11.74
N ARG A 260 13.01 -17.67 -11.87
CA ARG A 260 12.42 -17.07 -13.07
C ARG A 260 11.95 -15.67 -12.78
N GLU A 261 12.07 -14.81 -13.78
CA GLU A 261 11.62 -13.41 -13.70
C GLU A 261 10.10 -13.34 -13.51
N TYR A 262 9.36 -14.20 -14.22
CA TYR A 262 7.91 -14.33 -14.17
C TYR A 262 7.52 -15.78 -13.84
N PRO A 263 7.45 -16.14 -12.55
CA PRO A 263 7.13 -17.50 -12.13
C PRO A 263 5.70 -17.90 -12.52
N GLU A 264 5.46 -19.20 -12.71
CA GLU A 264 4.13 -19.70 -13.07
C GLU A 264 3.18 -19.61 -11.85
N PRO A 265 2.00 -19.00 -11.98
CA PRO A 265 1.07 -18.86 -10.85
C PRO A 265 0.61 -20.18 -10.23
N ASN A 266 0.60 -20.23 -8.89
CA ASN A 266 0.11 -21.39 -8.14
C ASN A 266 -1.35 -21.20 -7.72
N VAL A 267 -2.25 -21.68 -8.57
CA VAL A 267 -3.71 -21.59 -8.38
C VAL A 267 -4.16 -22.27 -7.09
N GLU A 268 -3.55 -23.39 -6.71
CA GLU A 268 -3.95 -24.15 -5.52
C GLU A 268 -3.54 -23.43 -4.23
N ALA A 269 -2.35 -22.83 -4.18
CA ALA A 269 -1.94 -22.02 -3.04
C ALA A 269 -2.85 -20.79 -2.85
N LEU A 270 -3.20 -20.10 -3.94
CA LEU A 270 -4.17 -19.00 -3.90
C LEU A 270 -5.55 -19.48 -3.45
N LYS A 271 -6.00 -20.65 -3.91
CA LYS A 271 -7.26 -21.24 -3.47
C LYS A 271 -7.23 -21.53 -1.97
N LYS A 272 -6.19 -22.19 -1.46
CA LYS A 272 -6.01 -22.48 -0.03
C LYS A 272 -6.03 -21.20 0.81
N LEU A 273 -5.29 -20.18 0.38
CA LEU A 273 -5.23 -18.89 1.08
C LEU A 273 -6.62 -18.20 1.13
N PHE A 274 -7.22 -17.94 -0.03
CA PHE A 274 -8.47 -17.16 -0.08
C PHE A 274 -9.66 -17.92 0.49
N HIS A 275 -9.75 -19.24 0.26
CA HIS A 275 -10.76 -20.08 0.87
C HIS A 275 -10.57 -20.17 2.39
N GLY A 276 -9.33 -20.37 2.86
CA GLY A 276 -9.01 -20.42 4.29
C GLY A 276 -9.41 -19.14 5.01
N ILE A 277 -9.10 -17.97 4.41
CA ILE A 277 -9.53 -16.66 4.92
C ILE A 277 -11.05 -16.59 5.05
N ARG A 278 -11.78 -17.03 4.02
CA ARG A 278 -13.26 -17.03 4.05
C ARG A 278 -13.83 -17.94 5.13
N ASN A 279 -13.17 -19.05 5.44
CA ASN A 279 -13.61 -19.98 6.47
C ASN A 279 -13.42 -19.40 7.89
N VAL A 280 -12.26 -18.80 8.17
CA VAL A 280 -11.96 -18.25 9.52
C VAL A 280 -12.57 -16.86 9.76
N ALA A 281 -12.90 -16.14 8.70
CA ALA A 281 -13.46 -14.79 8.75
C ALA A 281 -14.73 -14.68 7.88
N SER A 282 -15.72 -15.54 8.15
CA SER A 282 -16.98 -15.62 7.39
C SER A 282 -17.74 -14.29 7.31
N GLY A 283 -17.69 -13.49 8.39
CA GLY A 283 -18.30 -12.16 8.45
C GLY A 283 -17.43 -11.01 7.94
N LEU A 284 -16.31 -11.28 7.24
CA LEU A 284 -15.52 -10.22 6.61
C LEU A 284 -16.37 -9.47 5.58
N ARG A 285 -16.12 -8.17 5.47
CA ARG A 285 -16.86 -7.24 4.60
C ARG A 285 -16.07 -6.85 3.37
N VAL A 286 -14.74 -6.87 3.45
CA VAL A 286 -13.82 -6.55 2.35
C VAL A 286 -12.66 -7.54 2.36
N LEU A 287 -12.39 -8.14 1.21
CA LEU A 287 -11.20 -8.95 0.96
C LEU A 287 -10.69 -8.57 -0.43
N HIS A 288 -9.71 -7.68 -0.48
CA HIS A 288 -9.14 -7.14 -1.72
C HIS A 288 -7.70 -7.58 -1.90
N ILE A 289 -7.18 -7.39 -3.11
CA ILE A 289 -5.76 -7.56 -3.43
C ILE A 289 -5.09 -6.20 -3.69
N ASP A 290 -3.82 -6.28 -4.05
CA ASP A 290 -3.04 -5.14 -4.53
C ASP A 290 -2.35 -5.41 -5.87
N ASN A 291 -1.03 -5.60 -5.84
CA ASN A 291 -0.21 -5.61 -7.03
C ASN A 291 -0.40 -6.91 -7.80
N VAL A 292 -0.60 -6.75 -9.10
CA VAL A 292 -0.57 -7.82 -10.08
C VAL A 292 0.46 -7.42 -11.12
N ASN A 293 1.48 -8.25 -11.29
CA ASN A 293 2.51 -7.97 -12.28
C ASN A 293 1.99 -8.32 -13.68
N PRO A 294 1.87 -7.34 -14.60
CA PRO A 294 1.38 -7.61 -15.95
C PRO A 294 2.29 -8.60 -16.70
N GLY A 295 3.60 -8.63 -16.43
CA GLY A 295 4.51 -9.58 -17.07
C GLY A 295 4.21 -11.02 -16.69
N THR A 296 3.80 -11.29 -15.44
CA THR A 296 3.39 -12.63 -15.00
C THR A 296 2.20 -13.14 -15.81
N ILE A 297 1.26 -12.25 -16.15
CA ILE A 297 0.08 -12.59 -16.97
C ILE A 297 0.50 -12.90 -18.41
N ILE A 298 1.38 -12.09 -19.00
CA ILE A 298 1.84 -12.29 -20.39
C ILE A 298 2.62 -13.59 -20.55
N HIS A 299 3.51 -13.89 -19.61
CA HIS A 299 4.34 -15.09 -19.68
C HIS A 299 3.60 -16.36 -19.23
N ASN A 300 2.47 -16.25 -18.52
CA ASN A 300 1.70 -17.39 -18.01
C ASN A 300 0.17 -17.15 -18.14
N PRO A 301 -0.39 -16.94 -19.34
CA PRO A 301 -1.75 -16.44 -19.51
C PRO A 301 -2.81 -17.38 -18.95
N GLU A 302 -2.76 -18.67 -19.28
CA GLU A 302 -3.76 -19.64 -18.82
C GLU A 302 -3.79 -19.79 -17.30
N LYS A 303 -2.61 -19.91 -16.68
CA LYS A 303 -2.47 -20.04 -15.22
C LYS A 303 -2.85 -18.76 -14.50
N SER A 304 -2.53 -17.61 -15.09
CA SER A 304 -2.94 -16.30 -14.57
C SER A 304 -4.45 -16.11 -14.62
N ILE A 305 -5.11 -16.50 -15.72
CA ILE A 305 -6.58 -16.46 -15.83
C ILE A 305 -7.22 -17.34 -14.74
N LYS A 306 -6.72 -18.57 -14.55
CA LYS A 306 -7.21 -19.47 -13.49
C LYS A 306 -6.99 -18.88 -12.10
N ALA A 307 -5.82 -18.31 -11.84
CA ALA A 307 -5.50 -17.65 -10.57
C ALA A 307 -6.41 -16.43 -10.29
N LEU A 308 -6.61 -15.55 -11.26
CA LEU A 308 -7.49 -14.39 -11.15
C LEU A 308 -8.95 -14.81 -10.93
N LYS A 309 -9.44 -15.83 -11.64
CA LYS A 309 -10.78 -16.41 -11.41
C LYS A 309 -10.93 -16.96 -9.99
N THR A 310 -9.90 -17.63 -9.47
CA THR A 310 -9.87 -18.12 -8.07
C THR A 310 -9.94 -16.96 -7.07
N ILE A 311 -9.20 -15.88 -7.30
CA ILE A 311 -9.27 -14.67 -6.45
C ILE A 311 -10.69 -14.09 -6.50
N VAL A 312 -11.23 -13.85 -7.71
CA VAL A 312 -12.57 -13.26 -7.89
C VAL A 312 -13.67 -14.10 -7.26
N LYS A 313 -13.52 -15.43 -7.21
CA LYS A 313 -14.48 -16.31 -6.53
C LYS A 313 -14.61 -16.01 -5.04
N TYR A 314 -13.53 -15.61 -4.37
CA TYR A 314 -13.51 -15.45 -2.92
C TYR A 314 -13.36 -13.99 -2.45
N HIS A 315 -12.92 -13.07 -3.30
CA HIS A 315 -12.74 -11.67 -2.94
C HIS A 315 -14.07 -10.93 -2.74
N THR A 316 -14.03 -9.61 -2.54
CA THR A 316 -15.23 -8.76 -2.58
C THR A 316 -15.20 -7.79 -3.76
N PRO A 317 -16.36 -7.39 -4.32
CA PRO A 317 -16.38 -6.47 -5.45
C PRO A 317 -15.86 -5.08 -5.10
N GLY A 318 -15.38 -4.34 -6.10
CA GLY A 318 -14.69 -3.06 -5.94
C GLY A 318 -13.16 -3.19 -5.81
N ASP A 319 -12.64 -4.37 -6.09
CA ASP A 319 -11.23 -4.72 -6.02
C ASP A 319 -10.44 -4.24 -7.24
N VAL A 320 -9.13 -4.10 -7.08
CA VAL A 320 -8.25 -3.53 -8.10
C VAL A 320 -6.98 -4.34 -8.23
N ALA A 321 -6.73 -4.85 -9.43
CA ALA A 321 -5.42 -5.35 -9.81
C ALA A 321 -4.52 -4.15 -10.14
N ALA A 322 -3.70 -3.72 -9.20
CA ALA A 322 -2.80 -2.59 -9.40
C ALA A 322 -1.66 -3.01 -10.35
N LEU A 323 -1.74 -2.56 -11.60
CA LEU A 323 -0.74 -2.82 -12.62
C LEU A 323 0.31 -1.72 -12.56
N GLY A 324 1.56 -2.11 -12.27
CA GLY A 324 2.69 -1.21 -12.38
C GLY A 324 3.18 -1.10 -13.83
N ILE A 325 2.36 -0.58 -14.75
CA ILE A 325 2.76 -0.38 -16.15
C ILE A 325 3.89 0.67 -16.24
N GLU A 326 3.76 1.73 -15.46
CA GLU A 326 4.65 2.89 -15.30
C GLU A 326 4.85 3.78 -16.55
N SER A 327 4.91 3.20 -17.75
CA SER A 327 5.00 3.93 -19.01
C SER A 327 4.51 3.09 -20.19
N PHE A 328 3.88 3.74 -21.17
CA PHE A 328 3.58 3.17 -22.49
C PHE A 328 4.61 3.60 -23.55
N ASP A 329 5.72 4.21 -23.17
CA ASP A 329 6.84 4.53 -24.06
C ASP A 329 7.89 3.43 -23.97
N GLU A 330 8.08 2.69 -25.07
CA GLU A 330 9.00 1.55 -25.16
C GLU A 330 10.44 1.90 -24.79
N LYS A 331 10.89 3.13 -25.09
CA LYS A 331 12.23 3.57 -24.72
C LYS A 331 12.37 3.65 -23.21
N VAL A 332 11.36 4.20 -22.53
CA VAL A 332 11.31 4.27 -21.06
C VAL A 332 11.20 2.88 -20.46
N VAL A 333 10.38 1.99 -21.06
CA VAL A 333 10.26 0.58 -20.65
C VAL A 333 11.61 -0.11 -20.62
N ARG A 334 12.34 -0.08 -21.75
CA ARG A 334 13.64 -0.73 -21.88
C ARG A 334 14.69 -0.12 -20.95
N MET A 335 14.80 1.21 -20.90
CA MET A 335 15.82 1.88 -20.10
C MET A 335 15.65 1.70 -18.59
N ASN A 336 14.45 1.34 -18.12
CA ASN A 336 14.14 1.21 -16.69
C ASN A 336 13.84 -0.22 -16.26
N ASN A 337 14.05 -1.20 -17.15
CA ASN A 337 13.73 -2.60 -16.91
C ASN A 337 12.27 -2.78 -16.42
N LEU A 338 11.31 -2.13 -17.10
CA LEU A 338 9.89 -2.25 -16.75
C LEU A 338 9.34 -3.64 -17.13
N LYS A 339 8.11 -3.91 -16.73
CA LYS A 339 7.55 -5.29 -16.70
C LYS A 339 6.96 -5.75 -18.02
N VAL A 340 6.45 -4.82 -18.83
CA VAL A 340 5.75 -5.12 -20.10
C VAL A 340 5.88 -3.95 -21.07
N TYR A 341 5.79 -4.26 -22.35
CA TYR A 341 5.62 -3.30 -23.43
C TYR A 341 4.16 -2.85 -23.58
N PRO A 342 3.90 -1.77 -24.34
CA PRO A 342 2.57 -1.14 -24.38
C PRO A 342 1.44 -2.04 -24.90
N ASP A 343 1.67 -2.81 -25.97
CA ASP A 343 0.64 -3.70 -26.52
C ASP A 343 0.41 -4.93 -25.64
N GLU A 344 1.45 -5.43 -24.97
CA GLU A 344 1.33 -6.46 -23.94
C GLU A 344 0.47 -5.96 -22.77
N ALA A 345 0.68 -4.73 -22.32
CA ALA A 345 -0.15 -4.12 -21.28
C ALA A 345 -1.64 -4.05 -21.68
N LEU A 346 -1.96 -3.81 -22.96
CA LEU A 346 -3.34 -3.85 -23.45
C LEU A 346 -3.94 -5.25 -23.36
N VAL A 347 -3.18 -6.30 -23.72
CA VAL A 347 -3.62 -7.69 -23.60
C VAL A 347 -3.96 -8.01 -22.14
N VAL A 348 -3.10 -7.62 -21.19
CA VAL A 348 -3.34 -7.81 -19.76
C VAL A 348 -4.62 -7.10 -19.30
N ILE A 349 -4.84 -5.85 -19.73
CA ILE A 349 -6.04 -5.08 -19.37
C ILE A 349 -7.30 -5.77 -19.91
N ARG A 350 -7.26 -6.33 -21.12
CA ARG A 350 -8.37 -7.10 -21.72
C ARG A 350 -8.68 -8.35 -20.89
N ILE A 351 -7.66 -9.14 -20.54
CA ILE A 351 -7.81 -10.35 -19.71
C ILE A 351 -8.49 -10.03 -18.37
N ILE A 352 -8.01 -9.00 -17.65
CA ILE A 352 -8.61 -8.64 -16.34
C ILE A 352 -10.05 -8.16 -16.52
N ASN A 353 -10.34 -7.39 -17.57
CA ASN A 353 -11.70 -6.94 -17.87
C ASN A 353 -12.65 -8.10 -18.15
N GLU A 354 -12.21 -9.10 -18.91
CA GLU A 354 -13.01 -10.30 -19.20
C GLU A 354 -13.44 -11.02 -17.91
N ILE A 355 -12.53 -11.09 -16.94
CA ILE A 355 -12.78 -11.80 -15.67
C ILE A 355 -13.64 -10.97 -14.70
N GLY A 356 -13.34 -9.67 -14.56
CA GLY A 356 -13.80 -8.90 -13.40
C GLY A 356 -14.72 -7.72 -13.67
N LYS A 357 -15.05 -7.38 -14.92
CA LYS A 357 -15.87 -6.18 -15.24
C LYS A 357 -17.33 -6.25 -14.75
N HIS A 358 -17.82 -7.44 -14.43
CA HIS A 358 -19.20 -7.67 -14.01
C HIS A 358 -19.47 -7.02 -12.65
N ARG A 359 -20.63 -6.37 -12.50
CA ARG A 359 -21.04 -5.72 -11.25
C ARG A 359 -21.36 -6.76 -10.18
N GLY A 360 -20.78 -6.58 -9.00
CA GLY A 360 -21.11 -7.36 -7.83
C GLY A 360 -22.18 -6.72 -6.95
N TRP A 361 -22.47 -7.35 -5.82
CA TRP A 361 -23.56 -7.01 -4.90
C TRP A 361 -23.47 -5.60 -4.29
N ASN A 362 -22.28 -4.98 -4.24
CA ASN A 362 -22.09 -3.65 -3.67
C ASN A 362 -22.23 -2.51 -4.69
N GLY A 363 -22.57 -2.82 -5.95
CA GLY A 363 -22.76 -1.85 -7.02
C GLY A 363 -21.54 -1.61 -7.91
N LEU A 364 -20.35 -2.06 -7.50
CA LEU A 364 -19.12 -1.92 -8.27
C LEU A 364 -18.75 -3.23 -8.99
N PRO A 365 -17.99 -3.13 -10.11
CA PRO A 365 -17.35 -4.29 -10.74
C PRO A 365 -16.51 -5.11 -9.77
N HIS A 366 -16.38 -6.41 -10.02
CA HIS A 366 -15.57 -7.31 -9.20
C HIS A 366 -14.11 -6.86 -9.14
N LEU A 367 -13.37 -7.07 -10.22
CA LEU A 367 -11.93 -6.80 -10.30
C LEU A 367 -11.65 -5.99 -11.56
N LEU A 368 -11.01 -4.85 -11.41
CA LEU A 368 -10.62 -4.00 -12.52
C LEU A 368 -9.12 -3.69 -12.49
N PRO A 369 -8.49 -3.47 -13.65
CA PRO A 369 -7.11 -3.02 -13.68
C PRO A 369 -7.01 -1.59 -13.11
N GLY A 370 -5.98 -1.34 -12.31
CA GLY A 370 -5.49 -0.01 -11.97
C GLY A 370 -4.19 0.24 -12.72
N ILE A 371 -3.98 1.46 -13.21
CA ILE A 371 -2.75 1.82 -13.93
C ILE A 371 -1.94 2.80 -13.07
N ASN A 372 -0.66 2.50 -12.86
CA ASN A 372 0.31 3.48 -12.37
C ASN A 372 1.16 3.99 -13.54
N LEU A 373 1.27 5.31 -13.67
CA LEU A 373 2.17 6.01 -14.60
C LEU A 373 3.18 6.82 -13.78
N LEU A 374 4.46 6.57 -14.03
CA LEU A 374 5.56 7.13 -13.26
C LEU A 374 6.45 8.01 -14.14
N TYR A 375 6.44 9.32 -13.86
CA TYR A 375 7.18 10.32 -14.61
C TYR A 375 8.52 10.67 -13.95
N GLY A 376 9.48 11.09 -14.77
CA GLY A 376 10.86 11.42 -14.37
C GLY A 376 11.86 10.28 -14.56
N LEU A 377 11.46 9.19 -15.20
CA LEU A 377 12.33 8.05 -15.46
C LEU A 377 13.31 8.32 -16.62
N PRO A 378 14.56 7.79 -16.57
CA PRO A 378 15.49 7.81 -17.69
C PRO A 378 14.85 7.40 -19.02
N GLY A 379 15.14 8.15 -20.08
CA GLY A 379 14.57 7.95 -21.41
C GLY A 379 13.30 8.75 -21.70
N GLU A 380 12.66 9.35 -20.69
CA GLU A 380 11.46 10.16 -20.87
C GLU A 380 11.72 11.39 -21.77
N THR A 381 10.81 11.62 -22.71
CA THR A 381 10.81 12.77 -23.61
C THR A 381 9.45 13.46 -23.61
N LYS A 382 9.31 14.58 -24.34
CA LYS A 382 8.00 15.20 -24.57
C LYS A 382 7.01 14.22 -25.21
N ASN A 383 7.49 13.33 -26.08
CA ASN A 383 6.65 12.34 -26.76
C ASN A 383 6.09 11.29 -25.80
N THR A 384 6.82 10.93 -24.74
CA THR A 384 6.37 9.99 -23.70
C THR A 384 4.99 10.36 -23.12
N PHE A 385 4.76 11.66 -22.85
CA PHE A 385 3.47 12.14 -22.35
C PHE A 385 2.34 11.92 -23.35
N ARG A 386 2.60 12.19 -24.64
CA ARG A 386 1.66 11.96 -25.73
C ARG A 386 1.36 10.47 -25.87
N THR A 387 2.38 9.62 -25.91
CA THR A 387 2.25 8.17 -26.04
C THR A 387 1.40 7.60 -24.90
N ASN A 388 1.72 7.93 -23.65
CA ASN A 388 0.96 7.47 -22.49
C ASN A 388 -0.53 7.85 -22.60
N TYR A 389 -0.82 9.08 -22.99
CA TYR A 389 -2.20 9.55 -23.15
C TYR A 389 -2.94 8.88 -24.31
N GLU A 390 -2.29 8.65 -25.46
CA GLU A 390 -2.94 7.97 -26.59
C GLU A 390 -3.24 6.49 -26.28
N TYR A 391 -2.39 5.79 -25.51
CA TYR A 391 -2.71 4.44 -25.04
C TYR A 391 -3.91 4.44 -24.08
N LEU A 392 -4.00 5.42 -23.16
CA LEU A 392 -5.18 5.56 -22.30
C LEU A 392 -6.46 5.83 -23.11
N LYS A 393 -6.38 6.64 -24.17
CA LYS A 393 -7.49 6.82 -25.12
C LYS A 393 -7.85 5.54 -25.86
N LYS A 394 -6.86 4.77 -26.32
CA LYS A 394 -7.06 3.47 -26.98
C LYS A 394 -7.84 2.54 -26.06
N ILE A 395 -7.41 2.40 -24.79
CA ILE A 395 -8.11 1.60 -23.78
C ILE A 395 -9.56 2.09 -23.58
N TYR A 396 -9.78 3.40 -23.48
CA TYR A 396 -11.12 3.96 -23.36
C TYR A 396 -12.00 3.69 -24.59
N ARG A 397 -11.46 3.80 -25.80
CA ARG A 397 -12.18 3.55 -27.07
C ARG A 397 -12.57 2.08 -27.23
N GLU A 398 -11.73 1.16 -26.79
CA GLU A 398 -12.01 -0.29 -26.81
C GLU A 398 -13.09 -0.73 -25.79
N GLY A 399 -13.70 0.19 -25.06
CA GLY A 399 -14.75 -0.16 -24.08
C GLY A 399 -14.22 -0.78 -22.79
N LEU A 400 -12.90 -0.88 -22.62
CA LEU A 400 -12.26 -1.45 -21.45
C LEU A 400 -12.40 -0.52 -20.25
N LEU A 401 -12.53 -1.10 -19.06
CA LEU A 401 -12.65 -0.40 -17.79
C LEU A 401 -11.30 -0.41 -17.06
N ILE A 402 -10.92 0.76 -16.54
CA ILE A 402 -9.80 0.93 -15.61
C ILE A 402 -10.35 1.59 -14.35
N ARG A 403 -10.07 1.00 -13.19
CA ARG A 403 -10.63 1.51 -11.93
C ARG A 403 -10.07 2.87 -11.54
N ARG A 404 -8.77 3.05 -11.77
CA ARG A 404 -8.02 4.24 -11.39
C ARG A 404 -6.73 4.35 -12.20
N ILE A 405 -6.40 5.58 -12.59
CA ILE A 405 -5.09 5.94 -13.15
C ILE A 405 -4.36 6.78 -12.11
N ASN A 406 -3.27 6.23 -11.57
CA ASN A 406 -2.34 6.93 -10.70
C ASN A 406 -1.24 7.55 -11.56
N ILE A 407 -1.12 8.87 -11.50
CA ILE A 407 -0.06 9.62 -12.17
C ILE A 407 0.84 10.18 -11.08
N ARG A 408 2.08 9.71 -11.05
CA ARG A 408 3.06 9.98 -10.00
C ARG A 408 4.38 10.45 -10.61
N LYS A 409 5.20 11.08 -9.79
CA LYS A 409 6.60 11.36 -10.09
C LYS A 409 7.46 10.36 -9.34
N VAL A 410 8.53 9.87 -9.95
CA VAL A 410 9.45 8.93 -9.31
C VAL A 410 10.13 9.56 -8.10
N SER A 411 10.25 8.79 -7.01
CA SER A 411 11.10 9.11 -5.86
C SER A 411 12.45 8.41 -6.06
N VAL A 412 13.55 9.06 -5.71
CA VAL A 412 14.88 8.45 -5.80
C VAL A 412 15.32 8.02 -4.41
N LEU A 413 15.37 6.71 -4.20
CA LEU A 413 15.63 6.06 -2.92
C LEU A 413 17.04 5.46 -2.89
N GLU A 414 17.68 5.45 -1.71
CA GLU A 414 18.99 4.84 -1.54
C GLU A 414 18.97 3.37 -1.97
N ASN A 415 20.10 2.89 -2.49
CA ASN A 415 20.30 1.49 -2.89
C ASN A 415 19.43 0.98 -4.05
N THR A 416 18.68 1.86 -4.73
CA THR A 416 18.02 1.55 -6.01
C THR A 416 18.94 1.84 -7.19
N PRO A 417 18.85 1.13 -8.33
CA PRO A 417 19.61 1.47 -9.54
C PRO A 417 19.45 2.95 -9.97
N LEU A 418 18.26 3.51 -9.77
CA LEU A 418 17.95 4.90 -10.11
C LEU A 418 18.74 5.92 -9.27
N TRP A 419 19.25 5.54 -8.09
CA TRP A 419 20.07 6.40 -7.24
C TRP A 419 21.31 6.96 -7.96
N MET A 420 21.92 6.13 -8.82
CA MET A 420 23.08 6.53 -9.63
C MET A 420 22.71 7.59 -10.68
N HIS A 421 21.44 7.67 -11.06
CA HIS A 421 20.91 8.59 -12.06
C HIS A 421 20.11 9.75 -11.44
N ARG A 422 20.24 10.01 -10.13
CA ARG A 422 19.45 11.04 -9.41
C ARG A 422 19.50 12.43 -10.06
N LYS A 423 20.66 12.86 -10.54
CA LYS A 423 20.82 14.15 -11.26
C LYS A 423 20.01 14.19 -12.56
N THR A 424 19.99 13.10 -13.31
CA THR A 424 19.20 12.97 -14.54
C THR A 424 17.71 13.04 -14.23
N VAL A 425 17.26 12.35 -13.18
CA VAL A 425 15.86 12.37 -12.72
C VAL A 425 15.43 13.78 -12.33
N GLU A 426 16.23 14.49 -11.53
CA GLU A 426 15.94 15.89 -11.14
C GLU A 426 15.83 16.80 -12.37
N GLN A 427 16.75 16.66 -13.33
CA GLN A 427 16.71 17.43 -14.58
C GLN A 427 15.45 17.14 -15.40
N LEU A 428 15.07 15.88 -15.57
CA LEU A 428 13.86 15.47 -16.30
C LEU A 428 12.60 16.02 -15.62
N LEU A 429 12.48 15.86 -14.31
CA LEU A 429 11.35 16.35 -13.53
C LEU A 429 11.22 17.87 -13.61
N ARG A 430 12.34 18.60 -13.56
CA ARG A 430 12.36 20.06 -13.73
C ARG A 430 11.95 20.45 -15.16
N LYS A 431 12.54 19.81 -16.17
CA LYS A 431 12.33 20.09 -17.60
C LYS A 431 10.87 19.84 -18.02
N HIS A 432 10.26 18.76 -17.55
CA HIS A 432 8.91 18.35 -17.97
C HIS A 432 7.81 18.72 -16.97
N ARG A 433 8.11 19.51 -15.92
CA ARG A 433 7.14 19.93 -14.90
C ARG A 433 5.83 20.48 -15.48
N ARG A 434 5.92 21.34 -16.50
CA ARG A 434 4.74 21.92 -17.16
C ARG A 434 3.92 20.86 -17.92
N LEU A 435 4.59 19.98 -18.67
CA LEU A 435 3.94 18.89 -19.41
C LEU A 435 3.23 17.91 -18.46
N TYR A 436 3.88 17.55 -17.36
CA TYR A 436 3.28 16.71 -16.32
C TYR A 436 1.95 17.28 -15.83
N ASN A 437 1.90 18.57 -15.50
CA ASN A 437 0.67 19.20 -15.03
C ASN A 437 -0.42 19.21 -16.11
N ILE A 438 -0.06 19.55 -17.36
CA ILE A 438 -1.00 19.60 -18.49
C ILE A 438 -1.62 18.21 -18.71
N TYR A 439 -0.78 17.18 -18.88
CA TYR A 439 -1.26 15.82 -19.16
C TYR A 439 -2.01 15.20 -17.98
N ARG A 440 -1.61 15.50 -16.75
CA ARG A 440 -2.36 15.06 -15.56
C ARG A 440 -3.78 15.62 -15.54
N VAL A 441 -3.96 16.90 -15.87
CA VAL A 441 -5.30 17.52 -15.96
C VAL A 441 -6.07 16.95 -17.16
N LYS A 442 -5.41 16.76 -18.30
CA LYS A 442 -6.01 16.20 -19.51
C LYS A 442 -6.55 14.79 -19.27
N ILE A 443 -5.73 13.89 -18.72
CA ILE A 443 -6.12 12.52 -18.37
C ILE A 443 -7.28 12.53 -17.36
N MET A 444 -7.21 13.42 -16.36
CA MET A 444 -8.28 13.53 -15.36
C MET A 444 -9.63 13.93 -15.98
N ASN A 445 -9.64 14.92 -16.86
CA ASN A 445 -10.89 15.43 -17.43
C ASN A 445 -11.49 14.51 -18.50
N GLU A 446 -10.64 13.90 -19.32
CA GLU A 446 -11.07 13.18 -20.52
C GLU A 446 -11.13 11.65 -20.32
N ILE A 447 -10.25 11.09 -19.48
CA ILE A 447 -10.18 9.64 -19.25
C ILE A 447 -10.79 9.27 -17.91
N ASP A 448 -10.30 9.82 -16.78
CA ASP A 448 -10.80 9.44 -15.44
C ASP A 448 -12.31 9.68 -15.31
N ARG A 449 -12.81 10.83 -15.77
CA ARG A 449 -14.25 11.16 -15.76
C ARG A 449 -15.08 10.15 -16.57
N GLY A 450 -14.64 9.82 -17.78
CA GLY A 450 -15.32 8.87 -18.66
C GLY A 450 -15.30 7.45 -18.10
N MET A 451 -14.18 7.03 -17.52
CA MET A 451 -14.04 5.73 -16.85
C MET A 451 -14.97 5.63 -15.64
N LEU A 452 -15.00 6.66 -14.79
CA LEU A 452 -15.87 6.67 -13.61
C LEU A 452 -17.35 6.63 -14.01
N GLN A 453 -17.73 7.26 -15.12
CA GLN A 453 -19.09 7.19 -15.67
C GLN A 453 -19.49 5.78 -16.11
N ARG A 454 -18.56 5.00 -16.68
CA ARG A 454 -18.84 3.59 -17.01
C ARG A 454 -18.89 2.70 -15.76
N ILE A 455 -18.00 2.96 -14.81
CA ILE A 455 -17.88 2.16 -13.58
C ILE A 455 -19.07 2.38 -12.65
N ALA A 456 -19.50 3.62 -12.43
CA ALA A 456 -20.61 3.97 -11.54
C ALA A 456 -21.60 4.93 -12.23
N PRO A 457 -22.38 4.45 -13.22
CA PRO A 457 -23.32 5.28 -13.98
C PRO A 457 -24.33 6.00 -13.08
N ILE A 458 -24.92 7.07 -13.60
CA ILE A 458 -26.02 7.77 -12.92
C ILE A 458 -27.14 6.76 -12.60
N ASN A 459 -27.74 6.91 -11.42
CA ASN A 459 -28.73 6.02 -10.82
C ASN A 459 -28.22 4.65 -10.35
N SER A 460 -26.93 4.32 -10.51
CA SER A 460 -26.37 3.14 -9.84
C SER A 460 -26.44 3.29 -8.32
N ILE A 461 -26.69 2.17 -7.63
CA ILE A 461 -26.65 2.10 -6.17
C ILE A 461 -25.28 1.55 -5.78
N ILE A 462 -24.55 2.28 -4.93
CA ILE A 462 -23.32 1.81 -4.30
C ILE A 462 -23.61 1.60 -2.82
N ARG A 463 -23.23 0.44 -2.30
CA ARG A 463 -23.60 0.02 -0.95
C ARG A 463 -22.42 0.06 0.02
N TYR A 464 -22.71 0.13 1.31
CA TYR A 464 -21.74 -0.04 2.39
C TYR A 464 -20.62 1.02 2.39
N LEU A 465 -21.01 2.30 2.38
CA LEU A 465 -20.09 3.42 2.51
C LEU A 465 -20.09 3.95 3.94
N TYR A 466 -18.92 4.29 4.47
CA TYR A 466 -18.81 5.03 5.71
C TYR A 466 -18.82 6.53 5.44
N THR A 467 -19.60 7.31 6.21
CA THR A 467 -19.46 8.77 6.28
C THR A 467 -18.20 9.12 7.08
N GLU A 468 -17.19 9.72 6.43
CA GLU A 468 -15.86 9.84 7.03
C GLU A 468 -15.50 11.26 7.49
N LYS A 469 -15.91 12.27 6.71
CA LYS A 469 -15.50 13.66 6.97
C LYS A 469 -16.43 14.66 6.33
N HIS A 470 -16.56 15.83 6.95
CA HIS A 470 -17.21 17.00 6.33
C HIS A 470 -16.21 17.83 5.52
N MET A 471 -16.61 18.26 4.33
CA MET A 471 -15.80 19.10 3.45
C MET A 471 -16.69 20.12 2.72
N GLY A 472 -16.68 21.37 3.19
CA GLY A 472 -17.66 22.39 2.77
C GLY A 472 -19.09 21.90 3.03
N GLU A 473 -20.00 22.12 2.08
CA GLU A 473 -21.41 21.72 2.16
C GLU A 473 -21.65 20.21 1.96
N TYR A 474 -20.60 19.39 1.92
CA TYR A 474 -20.70 17.96 1.66
C TYR A 474 -20.21 17.12 2.83
N THR A 475 -20.83 15.95 2.99
CA THR A 475 -20.28 14.82 3.72
C THR A 475 -19.60 13.87 2.74
N ILE A 476 -18.34 13.56 3.00
CA ILE A 476 -17.55 12.61 2.22
C ILE A 476 -17.81 11.21 2.75
N ALA A 477 -18.17 10.31 1.83
CA ALA A 477 -18.36 8.91 2.13
C ALA A 477 -17.53 8.02 1.20
N ARG A 478 -17.03 6.89 1.72
CA ARG A 478 -16.21 5.93 0.97
C ARG A 478 -16.50 4.50 1.42
N GLN A 479 -16.43 3.54 0.51
CA GLN A 479 -16.31 2.13 0.89
C GLN A 479 -14.90 1.88 1.44
N PRO A 480 -14.72 1.00 2.44
CA PRO A 480 -13.40 0.44 2.71
C PRO A 480 -12.96 -0.37 1.48
N ALA A 481 -11.85 0.00 0.84
CA ALA A 481 -11.35 -0.66 -0.37
C ALA A 481 -9.95 -0.13 -0.73
N SER A 482 -9.13 -0.92 -1.45
CA SER A 482 -7.80 -0.55 -1.98
C SER A 482 -7.77 0.84 -2.64
N TYR A 483 -8.75 1.15 -3.50
CA TYR A 483 -8.84 2.44 -4.20
C TYR A 483 -10.28 2.97 -4.21
N PRO A 484 -10.78 3.49 -3.08
CA PRO A 484 -12.20 3.78 -2.93
C PRO A 484 -12.63 4.99 -3.75
N ILE A 485 -13.86 4.99 -4.27
CA ILE A 485 -14.46 6.17 -4.91
C ILE A 485 -14.81 7.19 -3.82
N ILE A 486 -14.43 8.44 -4.05
CA ILE A 486 -14.86 9.55 -3.22
C ILE A 486 -16.30 9.89 -3.56
N VAL A 487 -17.20 9.72 -2.60
CA VAL A 487 -18.61 10.11 -2.73
C VAL A 487 -18.85 11.40 -1.94
N LYS A 488 -19.46 12.39 -2.59
CA LYS A 488 -19.91 13.64 -1.97
C LYS A 488 -21.43 13.57 -1.80
N ILE A 489 -21.89 13.57 -0.55
CA ILE A 489 -23.30 13.62 -0.21
C ILE A 489 -23.61 15.04 0.27
N PRO A 490 -24.54 15.78 -0.36
CA PRO A 490 -24.92 17.11 0.10
C PRO A 490 -25.41 17.10 1.56
N GLY A 491 -25.02 18.10 2.34
CA GLY A 491 -25.40 18.25 3.75
C GLY A 491 -24.39 17.67 4.74
N LYS A 492 -24.62 17.94 6.02
CA LYS A 492 -23.81 17.48 7.16
C LYS A 492 -24.49 16.28 7.83
N LEU A 493 -24.10 15.08 7.41
CA LEU A 493 -24.64 13.83 7.96
C LEU A 493 -23.77 13.33 9.12
N PRO A 494 -24.33 12.60 10.10
CA PRO A 494 -23.53 12.00 11.16
C PRO A 494 -22.35 11.17 10.59
N LEU A 495 -21.15 11.39 11.13
CA LEU A 495 -19.95 10.65 10.74
C LEU A 495 -19.93 9.24 11.34
N LYS A 496 -19.10 8.37 10.78
CA LYS A 496 -18.93 6.95 11.13
C LYS A 496 -20.21 6.12 10.98
N LYS A 497 -21.12 6.53 10.10
CA LYS A 497 -22.35 5.78 9.77
C LYS A 497 -22.21 5.08 8.44
N ILE A 498 -22.82 3.90 8.34
CA ILE A 498 -22.91 3.15 7.09
C ILE A 498 -24.13 3.68 6.33
N VAL A 499 -23.92 4.00 5.05
CA VAL A 499 -24.96 4.45 4.14
C VAL A 499 -24.85 3.72 2.81
N ASP A 500 -25.99 3.51 2.17
CA ASP A 500 -26.08 3.18 0.76
C ASP A 500 -26.41 4.46 0.00
N ILE A 501 -25.90 4.60 -1.22
CA ILE A 501 -26.06 5.81 -2.01
C ILE A 501 -26.54 5.51 -3.42
N ARG A 502 -27.23 6.47 -4.02
CA ARG A 502 -27.59 6.50 -5.44
C ARG A 502 -26.82 7.59 -6.16
N VAL A 503 -26.08 7.23 -7.21
CA VAL A 503 -25.26 8.17 -7.97
C VAL A 503 -26.14 9.18 -8.72
N ARG A 504 -25.85 10.47 -8.57
CA ARG A 504 -26.59 11.55 -9.25
C ARG A 504 -25.75 12.29 -10.28
N LYS A 505 -24.48 12.53 -9.98
CA LYS A 505 -23.58 13.26 -10.88
C LYS A 505 -22.16 12.72 -10.74
N ILE A 506 -21.40 12.82 -11.83
CA ILE A 506 -20.03 12.29 -11.91
C ILE A 506 -19.08 13.44 -12.23
N ALA A 507 -18.06 13.58 -11.39
CA ALA A 507 -16.92 14.44 -11.61
C ALA A 507 -15.70 13.59 -12.01
N ALA A 508 -14.54 14.21 -12.20
CA ALA A 508 -13.36 13.50 -12.67
C ALA A 508 -12.83 12.43 -11.70
N LYS A 509 -12.85 12.68 -10.38
CA LYS A 509 -12.31 11.75 -9.36
C LYS A 509 -13.26 11.50 -8.19
N SER A 510 -14.52 11.92 -8.34
CA SER A 510 -15.54 11.77 -7.30
C SER A 510 -16.92 11.70 -7.93
N ILE A 511 -17.87 11.15 -7.19
CA ILE A 511 -19.29 11.19 -7.55
C ILE A 511 -20.06 12.03 -6.53
N ILE A 512 -21.16 12.63 -6.95
CA ILE A 512 -22.15 13.25 -6.09
C ILE A 512 -23.36 12.31 -6.04
N ALA A 513 -23.86 12.06 -4.83
CA ALA A 513 -24.89 11.07 -4.60
C ALA A 513 -25.90 11.50 -3.53
N THR A 514 -27.03 10.83 -3.49
CA THR A 514 -28.03 10.92 -2.41
C THR A 514 -28.08 9.60 -1.66
N ILE A 515 -28.42 9.62 -0.37
CA ILE A 515 -28.70 8.38 0.38
C ILE A 515 -29.89 7.67 -0.26
N THR A 516 -29.89 6.34 -0.24
CA THR A 516 -31.01 5.50 -0.69
C THR A 516 -31.62 4.69 0.43
#